data_AF-R4MFL0-F1
#
_entry.id   AF-R4MFL0-F1
#
_cell.length_a   1.000
_cell.length_b   1.000
_cell.length_c   1.000
_cell.angle_alpha   90.00
_cell.angle_beta   90.00
_cell.angle_gamma   90.00
#
_symmetry.space_group_name_H-M   'P 1'
#
loop_
_entity.id
_entity.type
_entity.pdbx_description
1 polymer ?
#
loop_
_entity_poly.entity_id
_entity_poly.type
_entity_poly.pdbx_seq_one_letter_code
_entity_poly.pdbx_strand_id
1 'polypeptide(L)'
;MALGKVVRHSDSFTGGAGAIMFRNTTAPMEPADPLRPLLEHTRGLGEKDLSLALALGEVVSVDLPLAQLALQRLAAGLGVPHPDTEPAKET
;
A
#
# COMPACT_ATOMS: atom_id res chain seq x y z
N MET A 1 -9.95 -0.38 -24.45
CA MET A 1 -9.33 -1.25 -23.41
C MET A 1 -7.80 -1.06 -23.39
N ALA A 2 -7.28 0.08 -22.91
CA ALA A 2 -5.84 0.31 -22.80
C ALA A 2 -5.33 0.01 -21.38
N LEU A 3 -6.02 0.54 -20.35
CA LEU A 3 -5.64 0.39 -18.95
C LEU A 3 -5.46 -1.08 -18.50
N GLY A 4 -6.45 -1.93 -18.74
CA GLY A 4 -6.36 -3.35 -18.36
C GLY A 4 -5.23 -4.12 -19.05
N LYS A 5 -4.75 -3.67 -20.22
CA LYS A 5 -3.58 -4.27 -20.90
C LYS A 5 -2.28 -3.84 -20.21
N VAL A 6 -2.17 -2.57 -19.82
CA VAL A 6 -1.03 -2.06 -19.05
C VAL A 6 -0.91 -2.84 -17.74
N VAL A 7 -2.02 -2.96 -16.98
CA VAL A 7 -2.05 -3.69 -15.71
C VAL A 7 -1.58 -5.15 -15.86
N ARG A 8 -2.17 -5.91 -16.79
CA ARG A 8 -1.76 -7.33 -16.99
C ARG A 8 -0.32 -7.47 -17.45
N HIS A 9 0.16 -6.55 -18.29
CA HIS A 9 1.54 -6.56 -18.75
C HIS A 9 2.49 -6.28 -17.59
N SER A 10 2.27 -5.23 -16.80
CA SER A 10 3.11 -4.91 -15.64
C SER A 10 3.10 -6.04 -14.61
N ASP A 11 1.92 -6.60 -14.29
CA ASP A 11 1.78 -7.68 -13.31
C ASP A 11 2.56 -8.94 -13.72
N SER A 12 2.65 -9.23 -15.02
CA SER A 12 3.42 -10.38 -15.51
C SER A 12 4.92 -10.28 -15.25
N PHE A 13 5.46 -9.06 -15.07
CA PHE A 13 6.87 -8.84 -14.73
C PHE A 13 7.08 -8.64 -13.23
N THR A 14 6.15 -7.98 -12.54
CA THR A 14 6.30 -7.65 -11.11
C THR A 14 5.81 -8.75 -10.17
N GLY A 15 5.00 -9.70 -10.66
CA GLY A 15 4.36 -10.73 -9.85
C GLY A 15 2.99 -10.31 -9.28
N GLY A 16 2.49 -9.13 -9.65
CA GLY A 16 1.19 -8.61 -9.22
C GLY A 16 1.08 -8.44 -7.70
N ALA A 17 -0.15 -8.57 -7.16
CA ALA A 17 -0.41 -8.36 -5.73
C ALA A 17 0.32 -9.37 -4.81
N GLY A 18 0.66 -10.57 -5.32
CA GLY A 18 1.39 -11.58 -4.56
C GLY A 18 2.85 -11.22 -4.29
N ALA A 19 3.41 -10.25 -5.01
CA ALA A 19 4.82 -9.85 -4.90
C ALA A 19 5.22 -9.32 -3.53
N ILE A 20 4.25 -8.88 -2.70
CA ILE A 20 4.48 -8.41 -1.33
C ILE A 20 4.20 -9.47 -0.25
N MET A 21 3.74 -10.67 -0.64
CA MET A 21 3.35 -11.75 0.28
C MET A 21 4.50 -12.72 0.60
N PHE A 22 5.70 -12.19 0.84
CA PHE A 22 6.90 -13.00 1.13
C PHE A 22 7.23 -13.10 2.63
N ARG A 23 6.45 -12.46 3.50
CA ARG A 23 6.66 -12.43 4.95
C ARG A 23 5.74 -13.44 5.66
N ASN A 24 6.26 -14.04 6.73
CA ASN A 24 5.49 -15.00 7.56
C ASN A 24 4.44 -14.32 8.46
N THR A 25 4.53 -12.99 8.64
CA THR A 25 3.64 -12.21 9.50
C THR A 25 3.52 -10.78 9.00
N THR A 26 2.39 -10.14 9.30
CA THR A 26 2.15 -8.70 9.07
C THR A 26 2.45 -7.86 10.31
N ALA A 27 2.97 -8.46 11.39
CA ALA A 27 3.41 -7.73 12.57
C ALA A 27 4.44 -6.63 12.21
N PRO A 28 4.59 -5.58 13.04
CA PRO A 28 5.62 -4.57 12.85
C PRO A 28 7.00 -5.20 12.67
N MET A 29 7.77 -4.70 11.70
CA MET A 29 9.12 -5.17 11.40
C MET A 29 10.11 -4.60 12.40
N GLU A 30 11.07 -5.44 12.78
CA GLU A 30 12.21 -5.01 13.58
C GLU A 30 13.01 -3.93 12.84
N PRO A 31 13.51 -2.88 13.52
CA PRO A 31 14.27 -1.81 12.89
C PRO A 31 15.49 -2.29 12.09
N ALA A 32 16.10 -3.40 12.51
CA ALA A 32 17.27 -4.00 11.88
C ALA A 32 16.95 -5.03 10.78
N ASP A 33 15.67 -5.28 10.46
CA ASP A 33 15.28 -6.20 9.40
C ASP A 33 15.76 -5.68 8.03
N PRO A 34 16.53 -6.47 7.26
CA PRO A 34 17.12 -6.01 6.00
C PRO A 34 16.07 -5.69 4.92
N LEU A 35 14.84 -6.22 5.03
CA LEU A 35 13.75 -5.95 4.09
C LEU A 35 12.94 -4.70 4.47
N ARG A 36 13.14 -4.16 5.68
CA ARG A 36 12.39 -2.99 6.17
C ARG A 36 12.53 -1.76 5.25
N PRO A 37 13.73 -1.37 4.77
CA PRO A 37 13.86 -0.21 3.87
C PRO A 37 13.10 -0.38 2.55
N LEU A 38 13.04 -1.60 2.01
CA LEU A 38 12.29 -1.91 0.79
C LEU A 38 10.78 -1.71 1.00
N LEU A 39 10.25 -2.17 2.14
CA LEU A 39 8.83 -2.03 2.45
C LEU A 39 8.47 -0.59 2.87
N GLU A 40 9.37 0.14 3.51
CA GLU A 40 9.22 1.59 3.75
C GLU A 40 9.18 2.38 2.43
N HIS A 41 10.02 2.04 1.46
CA HIS A 41 9.97 2.64 0.13
C HIS A 41 8.64 2.33 -0.57
N THR A 42 8.20 1.07 -0.51
CA THR A 42 6.90 0.64 -1.05
C THR A 42 5.73 1.38 -0.39
N ARG A 43 5.76 1.55 0.94
CA ARG A 43 4.79 2.37 1.67
C ARG A 43 4.77 3.80 1.14
N GLY A 44 5.94 4.42 1.00
CA GLY A 44 6.05 5.80 0.49
C GLY A 44 5.47 5.98 -0.92
N LEU A 45 5.74 5.04 -1.83
CA LEU A 45 5.14 5.05 -3.17
C LEU A 45 3.63 4.85 -3.12
N GLY A 46 3.16 3.84 -2.37
CA GLY A 46 1.73 3.54 -2.28
C GLY A 46 0.92 4.65 -1.63
N GLU A 47 1.38 5.26 -0.53
CA GLU A 47 0.71 6.40 0.11
C GLU A 47 0.60 7.61 -0.82
N LYS A 48 1.68 7.92 -1.54
CA LYS A 48 1.70 8.99 -2.53
C LYS A 48 0.69 8.75 -3.65
N ASP A 49 0.73 7.57 -4.28
CA ASP A 49 -0.11 7.27 -5.44
C ASP A 49 -1.60 7.13 -5.04
N LEU A 50 -1.90 6.55 -3.88
CA LEU A 50 -3.26 6.49 -3.34
C LEU A 50 -3.81 7.89 -3.04
N SER A 51 -3.00 8.77 -2.46
CA SER A 51 -3.41 10.16 -2.19
C SER A 51 -3.72 10.93 -3.48
N LEU A 52 -2.90 10.73 -4.52
CA LEU A 52 -3.16 11.32 -5.85
C LEU A 52 -4.43 10.74 -6.50
N ALA A 53 -4.65 9.43 -6.38
CA ALA A 53 -5.85 8.78 -6.90
C ALA A 53 -7.13 9.27 -6.21
N LEU A 54 -7.10 9.44 -4.88
CA LEU A 54 -8.22 9.99 -4.10
C LEU A 54 -8.52 11.43 -4.52
N ALA A 55 -7.49 12.30 -4.60
CA ALA A 55 -7.65 13.68 -5.05
C ALA A 55 -8.22 13.75 -6.48
N LEU A 56 -7.80 12.85 -7.37
CA LEU A 56 -8.39 12.76 -8.70
C LEU A 56 -9.85 12.32 -8.66
N GLY A 57 -10.19 11.33 -7.82
CA GLY A 57 -11.56 10.85 -7.61
C GLY A 57 -12.50 11.97 -7.17
N GLU A 58 -12.06 12.83 -6.25
CA GLU A 58 -12.80 14.03 -5.84
C GLU A 58 -13.07 14.96 -7.02
N VAL A 59 -12.05 15.26 -7.85
CA VAL A 59 -12.17 16.13 -9.03
C VAL A 59 -13.17 15.58 -10.04
N VAL A 60 -13.21 14.26 -10.24
CA VAL A 60 -14.11 13.61 -11.21
C VAL A 60 -15.42 13.12 -10.59
N SER A 61 -15.69 13.42 -9.32
CA SER A 61 -16.88 12.99 -8.57
C SER A 61 -17.08 11.46 -8.55
N VAL A 62 -16.00 10.71 -8.37
CA VAL A 62 -16.01 9.25 -8.22
C VAL A 62 -15.58 8.89 -6.80
N ASP A 63 -16.43 8.15 -6.09
CA ASP A 63 -16.12 7.63 -4.77
C ASP A 63 -15.16 6.43 -4.85
N LEU A 64 -14.14 6.42 -4.00
CA LEU A 64 -13.05 5.43 -4.00
C LEU A 64 -12.83 4.83 -2.60
N PRO A 65 -13.86 4.20 -2.00
CA PRO A 65 -13.81 3.78 -0.60
C PRO A 65 -12.71 2.74 -0.33
N LEU A 66 -12.42 1.87 -1.32
CA LEU A 66 -11.34 0.90 -1.22
C LEU A 66 -9.95 1.55 -1.24
N ALA A 67 -9.76 2.62 -2.03
CA ALA A 67 -8.49 3.36 -2.03
C ALA A 67 -8.27 4.08 -0.70
N GLN A 68 -9.34 4.59 -0.09
CA GLN A 68 -9.26 5.23 1.21
C GLN A 68 -8.92 4.24 2.33
N LEU A 69 -9.56 3.06 2.34
CA LEU A 69 -9.19 1.99 3.26
C LEU A 69 -7.76 1.51 3.04
N ALA A 70 -7.33 1.38 1.79
CA ALA A 70 -5.96 1.01 1.45
C ALA A 70 -4.96 2.03 2.02
N LEU A 71 -5.19 3.33 1.85
CA LEU A 71 -4.32 4.39 2.38
C LEU A 71 -4.21 4.33 3.92
N GLN A 72 -5.34 4.10 4.60
CA GLN A 72 -5.37 3.99 6.07
C GLN A 72 -4.63 2.77 6.60
N ARG A 73 -4.59 1.66 5.83
CA ARG A 73 -4.11 0.37 6.31
C ARG A 73 -2.75 -0.04 5.73
N LEU A 74 -2.29 0.58 4.65
CA LEU A 74 -1.10 0.15 3.90
C LEU A 74 0.14 0.05 4.78
N ALA A 75 0.45 1.10 5.56
CA ALA A 75 1.65 1.13 6.39
C ALA A 75 1.69 -0.02 7.42
N ALA A 76 0.58 -0.21 8.14
CA ALA A 76 0.45 -1.28 9.13
C ALA A 76 0.43 -2.67 8.47
N GLY A 77 -0.26 -2.83 7.34
CA GLY A 77 -0.32 -4.09 6.59
C GLY A 77 1.04 -4.52 6.03
N LEU A 78 1.87 -3.57 5.61
CA LEU A 78 3.27 -3.81 5.22
C LEU A 78 4.20 -4.03 6.41
N GLY A 79 3.72 -3.98 7.66
CA GLY A 79 4.53 -4.09 8.88
C GLY A 79 5.51 -2.93 9.10
N VAL A 80 5.29 -1.78 8.47
CA VAL A 80 6.13 -0.57 8.62
C VAL A 80 5.26 0.63 9.00
N PRO A 81 4.57 0.58 10.17
CA PRO A 81 3.73 1.68 10.63
C PRO A 81 4.55 2.95 10.83
N HIS A 82 3.89 4.11 10.76
CA HIS A 82 4.52 5.37 11.12
C HIS A 82 4.77 5.44 12.63
N PRO A 83 5.87 6.07 13.08
CA PRO A 83 6.27 6.09 14.50
C PRO A 83 5.25 6.73 15.45
N ASP A 84 4.26 7.48 14.93
CA ASP A 84 3.24 8.18 15.72
C ASP A 84 1.82 7.61 15.58
N THR A 85 1.66 6.45 14.92
CA THR A 85 0.35 5.79 14.88
C THR A 85 0.17 4.97 16.15
N GLU A 86 -0.45 5.55 17.20
CA GLU A 86 -1.00 4.74 18.29
C GLU A 86 -1.81 3.58 17.68
N PRO A 87 -1.67 2.35 18.18
CA PRO A 87 -2.47 1.25 17.67
C PRO A 87 -3.95 1.62 17.86
N ALA A 88 -4.70 1.61 16.76
CA ALA A 88 -6.15 1.79 16.80
C ALA A 88 -6.69 0.79 17.83
N LYS A 89 -7.23 1.30 18.95
CA LYS A 89 -7.91 0.49 19.94
C LYS A 89 -9.02 -0.28 19.22
N GLU A 90 -8.95 -1.60 19.26
CA GLU A 90 -10.10 -2.45 18.98
C GLU A 90 -11.22 -2.05 19.93
N THR A 91 -12.23 -1.38 19.39
CA THR A 91 -13.59 -1.28 19.96
C THR A 91 -14.46 -2.38 19.39
#